data_AF-A0A812L2T3-F1
#
_entry.id   AF-A0A812L2T3-F1
#
_cell.length_a   1.000
_cell.length_b   1.000
_cell.length_c   1.000
_cell.angle_alpha   90.00
_cell.angle_beta   90.00
_cell.angle_gamma   90.00
#
_symmetry.space_group_name_H-M   'P 1'
#
loop_
_entity.id
_entity.type
_entity.pdbx_description
1 polymer ?
#
loop_
_entity_poly.entity_id
_entity_poly.type
_entity_poly.pdbx_seq_one_letter_code
_entity_poly.pdbx_strand_id
1 'polypeptide(L)'
;MKICHPDVAGDDGEEVCILLNDAYDVLSNEEEKKAYDIELVQRNGSKEPVFVDDDLSPTWDWTSKAGNKKEKPVYNGRPLSRSLYHKVEDKGPKHDEEKFVFVDEWTCIACRNCCDVAPKTFCIDADAGRARVFAQWGNGEELLDYAVQSCPVDCIYWVSREELQALEYVTRDRMFENGNQPPCSMAARQGTGGGTDDPFRMATGFMAKRAEEKRRQEALGEGSENFGAMQERIRELFSRLSERLRRAGWG
;
A
#
# COMPACT_ATOMS: atom_id res chain seq x y z
N MET A 1 -1.85 28.64 -43.92
CA MET A 1 -3.26 28.23 -43.76
C MET A 1 -3.23 26.85 -43.13
N LYS A 2 -3.85 26.68 -41.96
CA LYS A 2 -3.86 25.39 -41.26
C LYS A 2 -4.65 24.39 -42.11
N ILE A 3 -3.98 23.32 -42.55
CA ILE A 3 -4.51 22.28 -43.45
C ILE A 3 -5.71 21.54 -42.81
N CYS A 4 -5.90 21.69 -41.51
CA CYS A 4 -6.93 21.05 -40.69
C CYS A 4 -8.21 21.89 -40.49
N HIS A 5 -8.40 23.02 -41.20
CA HIS A 5 -9.69 23.71 -41.18
C HIS A 5 -10.70 22.94 -42.06
N PRO A 6 -11.95 22.70 -41.62
CA PRO A 6 -12.94 21.92 -42.38
C PRO A 6 -13.18 22.50 -43.79
N ASP A 7 -13.16 23.82 -43.94
CA ASP A 7 -13.23 24.50 -45.25
C ASP A 7 -12.09 24.16 -46.24
N VAL A 8 -11.01 23.52 -45.77
CA VAL A 8 -9.82 23.14 -46.57
C VAL A 8 -9.63 21.63 -46.66
N ALA A 9 -9.97 20.88 -45.60
CA ALA A 9 -9.80 19.42 -45.52
C ALA A 9 -11.06 18.62 -45.92
N GLY A 10 -12.23 19.25 -46.07
CA GLY A 10 -13.49 18.55 -46.31
C GLY A 10 -13.92 17.72 -45.10
N ASP A 11 -14.61 16.60 -45.32
CA ASP A 11 -15.15 15.74 -44.26
C ASP A 11 -14.07 15.24 -43.27
N ASP A 12 -12.83 15.01 -43.74
CA ASP A 12 -11.67 14.65 -42.90
C ASP A 12 -11.30 15.76 -41.89
N GLY A 13 -11.62 17.02 -42.19
CA GLY A 13 -11.36 18.17 -41.33
C GLY A 13 -12.37 18.34 -40.20
N GLU A 14 -13.61 17.89 -40.41
CA GLU A 14 -14.67 17.97 -39.41
C GLU A 14 -14.39 17.01 -38.24
N GLU A 15 -13.99 15.78 -38.53
CA GLU A 15 -13.63 14.79 -37.51
C GLU A 15 -12.42 15.23 -36.67
N VAL A 16 -11.41 15.84 -37.30
CA VAL A 16 -10.23 16.39 -36.59
C VAL A 16 -10.60 17.59 -35.72
N CYS A 17 -11.54 18.44 -36.16
CA CYS A 17 -12.03 19.55 -35.37
C CYS A 17 -12.81 19.11 -34.12
N ILE A 18 -13.64 18.07 -34.24
CA ILE A 18 -14.33 17.46 -33.09
C ILE A 18 -13.30 16.95 -32.09
N LEU A 19 -12.28 16.25 -32.57
CA LEU A 19 -11.21 15.72 -31.74
C LEU A 19 -10.41 16.78 -30.98
N LEU A 20 -10.12 17.90 -31.64
CA LEU A 20 -9.41 19.02 -31.05
C LEU A 20 -10.23 19.72 -29.97
N ASN A 21 -11.55 19.79 -30.15
CA ASN A 21 -12.45 20.34 -29.13
C ASN A 21 -12.53 19.40 -27.92
N ASP A 22 -12.69 18.10 -28.14
CA ASP A 22 -12.70 17.11 -27.05
C ASP A 22 -11.37 17.16 -26.27
N ALA A 23 -10.23 17.27 -26.97
CA ALA A 23 -8.91 17.39 -26.34
C ALA A 23 -8.74 18.72 -25.60
N TYR A 24 -9.34 19.80 -26.10
CA TYR A 24 -9.34 21.11 -25.44
C TYR A 24 -10.14 21.06 -24.14
N ASP A 25 -11.30 20.41 -24.11
CA ASP A 25 -12.12 20.30 -22.91
C ASP A 25 -11.38 19.57 -21.77
N VAL A 26 -10.74 18.44 -22.09
CA VAL A 26 -9.93 17.65 -21.13
C VAL A 26 -8.71 18.42 -20.63
N LEU A 27 -8.01 19.14 -21.51
CA LEU A 27 -6.78 19.85 -21.14
C LEU A 27 -7.03 21.22 -20.49
N SER A 28 -8.24 21.77 -20.65
CA SER A 28 -8.65 23.05 -20.04
C SER A 28 -9.11 22.88 -18.60
N ASN A 29 -9.58 21.69 -18.21
CA ASN A 29 -9.94 21.37 -16.83
C ASN A 29 -8.70 20.87 -16.05
N GLU A 30 -8.34 21.53 -14.94
CA GLU A 30 -7.18 21.16 -14.13
C GLU A 30 -7.25 19.77 -13.49
N GLU A 31 -8.45 19.28 -13.18
CA GLU A 31 -8.62 17.95 -12.55
C GLU A 31 -8.44 16.83 -13.59
N GLU A 32 -9.05 16.98 -14.76
CA GLU A 32 -8.95 16.03 -15.87
C GLU A 32 -7.55 15.99 -16.46
N LYS A 33 -6.89 17.15 -16.56
CA LYS A 33 -5.47 17.24 -16.95
C LYS A 33 -4.55 16.47 -16.01
N LYS A 34 -4.76 16.55 -14.70
CA LYS A 34 -3.95 15.80 -13.72
C LYS A 34 -4.17 14.29 -13.85
N ALA A 35 -5.41 13.85 -14.12
CA ALA A 35 -5.70 12.44 -14.38
C ALA A 35 -4.95 11.93 -15.63
N TYR A 36 -4.93 12.71 -16.71
CA TYR A 36 -4.17 12.40 -17.93
C TYR A 36 -2.67 12.25 -17.66
N ASP A 37 -2.07 13.16 -16.89
CA ASP A 37 -0.64 13.12 -16.56
C ASP A 37 -0.29 11.89 -15.70
N ILE A 38 -1.18 11.50 -14.76
CA ILE A 38 -1.02 10.31 -13.92
C ILE A 38 -1.07 9.03 -14.77
N GLU A 39 -2.05 8.91 -15.67
CA GLU A 39 -2.15 7.77 -16.59
C GLU A 39 -0.94 7.64 -17.51
N LEU A 40 -0.41 8.78 -17.99
CA LEU A 40 0.77 8.79 -18.85
C LEU A 40 2.02 8.26 -18.12
N VAL A 41 2.16 8.59 -16.83
CA VAL A 41 3.22 8.07 -15.95
C VAL A 41 3.04 6.57 -15.68
N GLN A 42 1.81 6.11 -15.50
CA GLN A 42 1.51 4.68 -15.33
C GLN A 42 1.79 3.87 -16.61
N ARG A 43 1.43 4.41 -17.78
CA ARG A 43 1.60 3.73 -19.08
C ARG A 43 3.05 3.73 -19.57
N ASN A 44 3.81 4.79 -19.31
CA ASN A 44 5.21 4.91 -19.76
C ASN A 44 6.22 4.38 -18.72
N GLY A 45 5.75 3.72 -17.66
CA GLY A 45 6.52 2.76 -16.87
C GLY A 45 7.77 3.31 -16.20
N SER A 46 7.62 3.92 -15.02
CA SER A 46 8.65 3.86 -13.99
C SER A 46 8.18 2.98 -12.84
N LYS A 47 8.36 1.65 -13.00
CA LYS A 47 8.50 0.66 -11.91
C LYS A 47 8.89 -0.69 -12.51
N GLU A 48 10.06 -1.19 -12.10
CA GLU A 48 10.51 -2.55 -12.38
C GLU A 48 9.49 -3.60 -11.91
N PRO A 49 9.44 -4.79 -12.54
CA PRO A 49 8.56 -5.87 -12.12
C PRO A 49 8.90 -6.31 -10.69
N VAL A 50 7.88 -6.32 -9.82
CA VAL A 50 8.02 -6.88 -8.47
C VAL A 50 8.10 -8.40 -8.58
N PHE A 51 9.33 -8.91 -8.63
CA PHE A 51 9.60 -10.32 -8.40
C PHE A 51 9.08 -10.70 -7.00
N VAL A 52 8.31 -11.78 -6.92
CA VAL A 52 8.03 -12.42 -5.64
C VAL A 52 9.20 -13.36 -5.41
N ASP A 53 10.21 -12.89 -4.68
CA ASP A 53 11.35 -13.71 -4.30
C ASP A 53 10.88 -14.87 -3.40
N ASP A 54 11.30 -16.10 -3.73
CA ASP A 54 11.20 -17.29 -2.88
C ASP A 54 12.20 -17.25 -1.69
N ASP A 55 12.98 -16.17 -1.60
CA ASP A 55 13.91 -15.93 -0.50
C ASP A 55 13.14 -15.59 0.78
N LEU A 56 13.18 -16.54 1.74
CA LEU A 56 12.61 -16.39 3.08
C LEU A 56 13.49 -15.58 4.03
N SER A 57 14.54 -14.92 3.50
CA SER A 57 15.28 -13.93 4.26
C SER A 57 14.33 -12.83 4.78
N PRO A 58 14.64 -12.21 5.93
CA PRO A 58 13.84 -11.10 6.41
C PRO A 58 13.80 -9.99 5.33
N THR A 59 12.62 -9.46 5.02
CA THR A 59 12.45 -8.31 4.10
C THR A 59 13.13 -7.03 4.59
N TRP A 60 13.69 -7.06 5.80
CA TRP A 60 14.43 -5.97 6.41
C TRP A 60 15.85 -6.44 6.74
N ASP A 61 16.85 -5.66 6.31
CA ASP A 61 18.24 -5.81 6.76
C ASP A 61 18.33 -5.58 8.26
N TRP A 62 18.10 -6.63 9.05
CA TRP A 62 18.32 -6.67 10.48
C TRP A 62 19.82 -6.64 10.74
N THR A 63 20.45 -5.50 10.50
CA THR A 63 21.81 -5.26 10.95
C THR A 63 21.73 -4.48 12.25
N SER A 64 22.16 -5.14 13.33
CA SER A 64 22.64 -4.54 14.59
C SER A 64 23.85 -3.61 14.40
N LYS A 65 24.14 -3.18 13.17
CA LYS A 65 25.16 -2.17 12.89
C LYS A 65 24.55 -0.80 13.18
N ALA A 66 24.92 -0.26 14.34
CA ALA A 66 24.85 1.17 14.62
C ALA A 66 25.44 1.94 13.43
N GLY A 67 24.60 2.47 12.54
CA GLY A 67 25.07 3.17 11.34
C GLY A 67 24.12 3.23 10.15
N ASN A 68 23.18 2.29 9.98
CA ASN A 68 22.19 2.43 8.92
C ASN A 68 21.11 3.44 9.35
N LYS A 69 20.96 4.53 8.58
CA LYS A 69 19.81 5.44 8.73
C LYS A 69 18.56 4.61 8.45
N LYS A 70 17.73 4.40 9.47
CA LYS A 70 16.42 3.78 9.28
C LYS A 70 15.59 4.76 8.45
N GLU A 71 15.06 4.29 7.33
CA GLU A 71 14.14 5.07 6.50
C GLU A 71 12.74 5.00 7.08
N LYS A 72 11.92 6.00 6.75
CA LYS A 72 10.51 6.01 7.14
C LYS A 72 9.83 4.79 6.51
N PRO A 73 9.07 3.98 7.27
CA PRO A 73 8.35 2.84 6.69
C PRO A 73 7.36 3.32 5.63
N VAL A 74 7.26 2.58 4.52
CA VAL A 74 6.33 2.87 3.43
C VAL A 74 5.27 1.79 3.39
N TYR A 75 4.00 2.20 3.41
CA TYR A 75 2.89 1.25 3.24
C TYR A 75 2.79 0.79 1.79
N ASN A 76 2.91 -0.51 1.57
CA ASN A 76 2.83 -1.15 0.25
C ASN A 76 1.71 -2.21 0.16
N GLY A 77 0.84 -2.30 1.17
CA GLY A 77 -0.24 -3.31 1.22
C GLY A 77 0.27 -4.74 1.44
N ARG A 78 1.51 -4.91 1.93
CA ARG A 78 2.06 -6.20 2.33
C ARG A 78 2.38 -6.15 3.82
N PRO A 79 2.11 -7.23 4.58
CA PRO A 79 2.62 -7.34 5.94
C PRO A 79 4.14 -7.20 5.98
N LEU A 80 4.65 -6.60 7.04
CA LEU A 80 6.07 -6.55 7.37
C LEU A 80 6.57 -7.92 7.84
N SER A 81 5.73 -8.74 8.47
CA SER A 81 6.07 -10.11 8.82
C SER A 81 6.13 -11.01 7.58
N ARG A 82 7.13 -11.90 7.51
CA ARG A 82 7.22 -12.88 6.40
C ARG A 82 6.12 -13.92 6.56
N SER A 83 5.52 -14.35 5.45
CA SER A 83 4.51 -15.41 5.50
C SER A 83 5.15 -16.78 5.32
N LEU A 84 4.97 -17.67 6.30
CA LEU A 84 5.22 -19.11 6.16
C LEU A 84 3.90 -19.90 6.07
N TYR A 85 2.80 -19.20 5.77
CA TYR A 85 1.43 -19.73 5.77
C TYR A 85 1.26 -21.01 4.92
N HIS A 86 1.96 -21.12 3.79
CA HIS A 86 1.92 -22.30 2.92
C HIS A 86 2.79 -23.48 3.39
N LYS A 87 3.68 -23.26 4.35
CA LYS A 87 4.68 -24.24 4.82
C LYS A 87 4.29 -24.94 6.12
N VAL A 88 3.11 -24.63 6.67
CA VAL A 88 2.61 -25.27 7.90
C VAL A 88 1.97 -26.61 7.59
N GLU A 89 2.47 -27.64 8.25
CA GLU A 89 1.93 -29.01 8.18
C GLU A 89 0.69 -29.17 9.07
N ASP A 90 0.73 -28.58 10.28
CA ASP A 90 -0.33 -28.67 11.28
C ASP A 90 -1.26 -27.46 11.22
N LYS A 91 -2.26 -27.55 10.34
CA LYS A 91 -3.28 -26.52 10.10
C LYS A 91 -4.44 -26.75 11.07
N GLY A 92 -4.75 -25.74 11.88
CA GLY A 92 -5.93 -25.72 12.73
C GLY A 92 -7.02 -24.78 12.21
N PRO A 93 -8.11 -24.59 12.97
CA PRO A 93 -9.23 -23.76 12.56
C PRO A 93 -8.84 -22.30 12.26
N LYS A 94 -7.84 -21.74 12.96
CA LYS A 94 -7.38 -20.36 12.70
C LYS A 94 -6.61 -20.27 11.39
N HIS A 95 -5.99 -21.36 10.95
CA HIS A 95 -5.41 -21.45 9.61
C HIS A 95 -6.52 -21.33 8.58
N ASP A 96 -7.57 -22.15 8.69
CA ASP A 96 -8.71 -22.17 7.76
C ASP A 96 -9.48 -20.84 7.72
N GLU A 97 -9.57 -20.14 8.85
CA GLU A 97 -10.16 -18.80 8.96
C GLU A 97 -9.24 -17.66 8.48
N GLU A 98 -8.07 -17.98 7.92
CA GLU A 98 -7.06 -17.02 7.44
C GLU A 98 -6.65 -16.00 8.52
N LYS A 99 -6.48 -16.47 9.76
CA LYS A 99 -6.05 -15.62 10.88
C LYS A 99 -4.53 -15.52 10.95
N PHE A 100 -4.07 -14.39 11.46
CA PHE A 100 -2.66 -14.08 11.66
C PHE A 100 -2.45 -13.57 13.08
N VAL A 101 -1.24 -13.77 13.61
CA VAL A 101 -0.89 -13.26 14.94
C VAL A 101 -0.26 -11.88 14.82
N PHE A 102 -0.65 -10.98 15.71
CA PHE A 102 -0.10 -9.63 15.84
C PHE A 102 0.32 -9.40 17.29
N VAL A 103 1.46 -8.74 17.52
CA VAL A 103 1.88 -8.31 18.85
C VAL A 103 1.78 -6.80 18.94
N ASP A 104 1.03 -6.30 19.91
CA ASP A 104 1.06 -4.90 20.29
C ASP A 104 2.39 -4.58 20.99
N GLU A 105 3.34 -4.07 20.20
CA GLU A 105 4.66 -3.65 20.64
C GLU A 105 4.64 -2.49 21.64
N TRP A 106 3.56 -1.72 21.71
CA TRP A 106 3.46 -0.58 22.62
C TRP A 106 3.12 -1.03 24.04
N THR A 107 2.28 -2.06 24.16
CA THR A 107 1.88 -2.68 25.44
C THR A 107 2.85 -3.78 25.89
N CYS A 108 3.58 -4.41 24.96
CA CYS A 108 4.51 -5.49 25.27
C CYS A 108 5.56 -5.09 26.32
N ILE A 109 5.76 -5.94 27.33
CA ILE A 109 6.77 -5.76 28.40
C ILE A 109 8.04 -6.59 28.19
N ALA A 110 8.18 -7.23 27.02
CA ALA A 110 9.30 -8.11 26.68
C ALA A 110 9.59 -9.22 27.69
N CYS A 111 8.54 -9.88 28.22
CA CYS A 111 8.68 -11.05 29.08
C CYS A 111 9.28 -12.29 28.39
N ARG A 112 9.37 -12.26 27.04
CA ARG A 112 9.95 -13.29 26.15
C ARG A 112 9.24 -14.65 26.10
N ASN A 113 8.20 -14.87 26.91
CA ASN A 113 7.46 -16.13 26.94
C ASN A 113 6.95 -16.57 25.55
N CYS A 114 6.42 -15.64 24.73
CA CYS A 114 6.01 -15.95 23.35
C CYS A 114 7.16 -16.43 22.46
N CYS A 115 8.38 -15.91 22.67
CA CYS A 115 9.58 -16.32 21.93
C CYS A 115 10.04 -17.73 22.35
N ASP A 116 9.87 -18.08 23.63
CA ASP A 116 10.23 -19.41 24.13
C ASP A 116 9.24 -20.48 23.67
N VAL A 117 7.94 -20.14 23.63
CA VAL A 117 6.86 -21.03 23.18
C VAL A 117 6.89 -21.24 21.66
N ALA A 118 7.01 -20.16 20.89
CA ALA A 118 6.90 -20.18 19.42
C ALA A 118 8.06 -19.41 18.77
N PRO A 119 9.31 -19.92 18.88
CA PRO A 119 10.53 -19.23 18.46
C PRO A 119 10.67 -19.03 16.93
N LYS A 120 9.89 -19.76 16.14
CA LYS A 120 9.89 -19.60 14.67
C LYS A 120 8.94 -18.50 14.21
N THR A 121 8.12 -17.96 15.12
CA THR A 121 7.10 -16.94 14.84
C THR A 121 7.43 -15.61 15.53
N PHE A 122 7.82 -15.66 16.81
CA PHE A 122 8.06 -14.48 17.63
C PHE A 122 9.55 -14.24 17.88
N CYS A 123 9.95 -12.98 17.96
CA CYS A 123 11.29 -12.57 18.40
C CYS A 123 11.21 -11.28 19.23
N ILE A 124 12.32 -10.94 19.90
CA ILE A 124 12.49 -9.62 20.52
C ILE A 124 13.20 -8.70 19.52
N ASP A 125 12.56 -7.60 19.15
CA ASP A 125 13.18 -6.49 18.44
C ASP A 125 14.27 -5.89 19.35
N ALA A 126 15.54 -6.07 19.00
CA ALA A 126 16.69 -5.51 19.71
C ALA A 126 16.71 -3.98 19.78
N ASP A 127 16.07 -3.27 18.85
CA ASP A 127 16.05 -1.82 18.88
C ASP A 127 14.94 -1.28 19.80
N ALA A 128 13.74 -1.84 19.67
CA ALA A 128 12.59 -1.43 20.48
C ALA A 128 12.58 -2.07 21.87
N GLY A 129 13.27 -3.21 22.02
CA GLY A 129 13.19 -4.06 23.20
C GLY A 129 11.78 -4.59 23.42
N ARG A 130 11.07 -4.98 22.34
CA ARG A 130 9.66 -5.43 22.36
C ARG A 130 9.51 -6.71 21.56
N ALA A 131 8.54 -7.55 21.93
CA ALA A 131 8.22 -8.74 21.16
C ALA A 131 7.51 -8.35 19.86
N ARG A 132 7.81 -9.07 18.78
CA ARG A 132 7.22 -8.88 17.45
C ARG A 132 7.03 -10.23 16.77
N VAL A 133 6.06 -10.31 15.88
CA VAL A 133 5.95 -11.42 14.92
C VAL A 133 6.86 -11.13 13.73
N PHE A 134 7.91 -11.91 13.57
CA PHE A 134 8.79 -11.77 12.40
C PHE A 134 8.38 -12.71 11.27
N ALA A 135 7.70 -13.81 11.60
CA ALA A 135 7.20 -14.77 10.64
C ALA A 135 5.81 -15.27 11.03
N GLN A 136 4.83 -15.08 10.15
CA GLN A 136 3.51 -15.66 10.33
C GLN A 136 3.57 -17.16 10.09
N TRP A 137 2.92 -17.94 10.95
CA TRP A 137 2.80 -19.38 10.76
C TRP A 137 4.16 -20.10 10.69
N GLY A 138 5.13 -19.67 11.50
CA GLY A 138 6.41 -20.39 11.66
C GLY A 138 6.33 -21.60 12.60
N ASN A 139 5.30 -21.62 13.46
CA ASN A 139 4.95 -22.68 14.39
C ASN A 139 3.51 -23.14 14.12
N GLY A 140 3.15 -24.34 14.59
CA GLY A 140 1.77 -24.85 14.51
C GLY A 140 0.80 -24.07 15.40
N GLU A 141 -0.48 -24.15 15.08
CA GLU A 141 -1.54 -23.34 15.72
C GLU A 141 -1.56 -23.50 17.25
N GLU A 142 -1.39 -24.71 17.77
CA GLU A 142 -1.39 -24.96 19.22
C GLU A 142 -0.34 -24.14 19.97
N LEU A 143 0.87 -23.99 19.40
CA LEU A 143 1.93 -23.18 19.99
C LEU A 143 1.63 -21.69 19.88
N LEU A 144 1.01 -21.26 18.78
CA LEU A 144 0.58 -19.88 18.62
C LEU A 144 -0.50 -19.52 19.64
N ASP A 145 -1.49 -20.38 19.82
CA ASP A 145 -2.55 -20.20 20.81
C ASP A 145 -2.03 -20.22 22.23
N TYR A 146 -1.10 -21.12 22.55
CA TYR A 146 -0.45 -21.10 23.86
C TYR A 146 0.33 -19.79 24.07
N ALA A 147 1.06 -19.30 23.06
CA ALA A 147 1.78 -18.04 23.15
C ALA A 147 0.85 -16.84 23.38
N VAL A 148 -0.30 -16.81 22.69
CA VAL A 148 -1.35 -15.79 22.87
C VAL A 148 -1.91 -15.83 24.28
N GLN A 149 -2.34 -16.99 24.77
CA GLN A 149 -2.98 -17.15 26.07
C GLN A 149 -2.04 -16.96 27.27
N SER A 150 -0.74 -17.21 27.07
CA SER A 150 0.26 -17.10 28.14
C SER A 150 0.94 -15.73 28.20
N CYS A 151 0.47 -14.74 27.42
CA CYS A 151 0.96 -13.37 27.50
C CYS A 151 0.49 -12.70 28.81
N PRO A 152 1.39 -12.25 29.70
CA PRO A 152 1.00 -11.67 31.00
C PRO A 152 0.35 -10.28 30.91
N VAL A 153 0.38 -9.65 29.73
CA VAL A 153 -0.22 -8.33 29.47
C VAL A 153 -1.19 -8.36 28.29
N ASP A 154 -1.60 -9.56 27.85
CA ASP A 154 -2.58 -9.79 26.78
C ASP A 154 -2.32 -9.00 25.48
N CYS A 155 -1.05 -8.73 25.16
CA CYS A 155 -0.68 -7.90 24.01
C CYS A 155 -0.52 -8.68 22.69
N ILE A 156 -1.07 -9.90 22.57
CA ILE A 156 -0.97 -10.72 21.36
C ILE A 156 -2.38 -11.04 20.87
N TYR A 157 -2.64 -10.81 19.59
CA TYR A 157 -3.97 -10.83 19.01
C TYR A 157 -4.01 -11.67 17.74
N TRP A 158 -5.13 -12.37 17.55
CA TRP A 158 -5.49 -12.95 16.25
C TRP A 158 -6.24 -11.92 15.42
N VAL A 159 -5.77 -11.65 14.21
CA VAL A 159 -6.29 -10.60 13.32
C VAL A 159 -6.46 -11.12 11.90
N SER A 160 -7.27 -10.42 11.09
CA SER A 160 -7.35 -10.68 9.64
C SER A 160 -6.08 -10.22 8.92
N ARG A 161 -5.93 -10.63 7.66
CA ARG A 161 -4.80 -10.25 6.81
C ARG A 161 -4.76 -8.74 6.53
N GLU A 162 -5.92 -8.11 6.33
CA GLU A 162 -6.06 -6.68 6.08
C GLU A 162 -5.70 -5.87 7.32
N GLU A 163 -6.20 -6.30 8.49
CA GLU A 163 -5.86 -5.68 9.76
C GLU A 163 -4.36 -5.81 10.06
N LEU A 164 -3.75 -6.97 9.82
CA LEU A 164 -2.33 -7.19 10.05
C LEU A 164 -1.47 -6.18 9.28
N GLN A 165 -1.77 -5.96 7.98
CA GLN A 165 -1.03 -5.01 7.15
C GLN A 165 -1.09 -3.59 7.73
N ALA A 166 -2.29 -3.17 8.14
CA ALA A 166 -2.49 -1.85 8.72
C ALA A 166 -1.80 -1.72 10.09
N LEU A 167 -1.99 -2.70 10.97
CA LEU A 167 -1.44 -2.74 12.32
C LEU A 167 0.09 -2.68 12.30
N GLU A 168 0.75 -3.58 11.56
CA GLU A 168 2.21 -3.60 11.49
C GLU A 168 2.79 -2.29 10.93
N TYR A 169 2.12 -1.68 9.96
CA TYR A 169 2.51 -0.38 9.40
C TYR A 169 2.36 0.75 10.42
N VAL A 170 1.18 0.94 11.01
CA VAL A 170 0.95 2.07 11.95
C VAL A 170 1.81 1.92 13.21
N THR A 171 2.02 0.69 13.68
CA THR A 171 2.95 0.38 14.77
C THR A 171 4.35 0.85 14.42
N ARG A 172 4.87 0.50 13.24
CA ARG A 172 6.23 0.87 12.84
C ARG A 172 6.37 2.35 12.51
N ASP A 173 5.38 2.96 11.86
CA ASP A 173 5.37 4.39 11.53
C ASP A 173 5.40 5.24 12.82
N ARG A 174 4.54 4.91 13.79
CA ARG A 174 4.52 5.61 15.07
C ARG A 174 5.80 5.42 15.88
N MET A 175 6.35 4.21 15.89
CA MET A 175 7.64 3.96 16.54
C MET A 175 8.77 4.72 15.86
N PHE A 176 8.78 4.79 14.52
CA PHE A 176 9.76 5.57 13.77
C PHE A 176 9.72 7.06 14.14
N GLU A 177 8.53 7.65 14.21
CA GLU A 177 8.33 9.03 14.67
C GLU A 177 8.88 9.26 16.09
N ASN A 178 8.82 8.22 16.93
CA ASN A 178 9.29 8.24 18.31
C ASN A 178 10.71 7.64 18.47
N GLY A 179 11.57 7.75 17.46
CA GLY A 179 12.97 7.32 17.55
C GLY A 179 13.16 5.80 17.68
N ASN A 180 12.25 5.04 17.08
CA ASN A 180 12.13 3.58 17.16
C ASN A 180 11.86 3.04 18.58
N GLN A 181 11.23 3.86 19.43
CA GLN A 181 10.75 3.47 20.75
C GLN A 181 9.22 3.44 20.79
N PRO A 182 8.60 2.58 21.60
CA PRO A 182 7.16 2.62 21.81
C PRO A 182 6.74 3.96 22.44
N PRO A 183 5.55 4.47 22.14
CA PRO A 183 5.05 5.71 22.74
C PRO A 183 5.02 5.59 24.27
N CYS A 184 5.63 6.54 24.97
CA CYS A 184 5.69 6.54 26.44
C CYS A 184 4.29 6.79 27.02
N SER A 185 3.77 5.86 27.83
CA SER A 185 2.54 6.08 28.62
C SER A 185 2.61 7.31 29.54
N MET A 186 3.82 7.71 29.93
CA MET A 186 4.08 8.84 30.83
C MET A 186 4.11 10.21 30.15
N ALA A 187 4.14 10.28 28.80
CA ALA A 187 4.07 11.55 28.08
C ALA A 187 2.71 12.26 28.27
N ALA A 188 1.68 11.54 28.71
CA ALA A 188 0.38 12.09 29.11
C ALA A 188 0.42 13.00 30.35
N ARG A 189 1.55 13.08 31.09
CA ARG A 189 1.66 13.94 32.29
C ARG A 189 1.94 15.42 31.98
N GLN A 190 2.30 15.79 30.75
CA GLN A 190 2.56 17.18 30.36
C GLN A 190 1.45 17.78 29.50
N GLY A 191 0.19 17.70 29.94
CA GLY A 191 -0.85 18.72 29.65
C GLY A 191 -1.17 19.11 28.20
N THR A 192 -0.60 18.46 27.19
CA THR A 192 -0.91 18.65 25.78
C THR A 192 -1.61 17.39 25.31
N GLY A 193 -2.88 17.54 24.94
CA GLY A 193 -3.81 16.44 24.71
C GLY A 193 -3.22 15.32 23.87
N GLY A 194 -3.14 14.13 24.45
CA GLY A 194 -2.78 12.90 23.76
C GLY A 194 -3.71 11.81 24.25
N GLY A 195 -4.60 11.34 23.38
CA GLY A 195 -5.26 10.06 23.63
C GLY A 195 -4.19 8.98 23.80
N THR A 196 -4.49 7.94 24.57
CA THR A 196 -3.63 6.76 24.64
C THR A 196 -3.41 6.25 23.21
N ASP A 197 -2.18 6.31 22.72
CA ASP A 197 -1.81 5.73 21.43
C ASP A 197 -2.14 4.22 21.50
N ASP A 198 -3.10 3.78 20.68
CA ASP A 198 -3.50 2.37 20.54
C ASP A 198 -3.36 1.94 19.06
N PRO A 199 -2.63 0.85 18.76
CA PRO A 199 -2.42 0.42 17.38
C PRO A 199 -3.72 0.14 16.64
N PHE A 200 -4.73 -0.41 17.33
CA PHE A 200 -6.01 -0.76 16.72
C PHE A 200 -6.80 0.49 16.33
N ARG A 201 -6.85 1.50 17.20
CA ARG A 201 -7.43 2.81 16.87
C ARG A 201 -6.70 3.49 15.71
N MET A 202 -5.37 3.40 15.65
CA MET A 202 -4.61 3.97 14.54
C MET A 202 -4.84 3.20 13.23
N ALA A 203 -4.88 1.87 13.28
CA ALA A 203 -5.11 1.01 12.12
C ALA A 203 -6.52 1.19 11.56
N THR A 204 -7.55 1.25 12.41
CA THR A 204 -8.93 1.52 11.98
C THR A 204 -9.06 2.87 11.29
N GLY A 205 -8.47 3.93 11.84
CA GLY A 205 -8.42 5.24 11.20
C GLY A 205 -7.65 5.24 9.88
N PHE A 206 -6.53 4.52 9.81
CA PHE A 206 -5.73 4.37 8.60
C PHE A 206 -6.50 3.66 7.48
N MET A 207 -7.15 2.52 7.80
CA MET A 207 -7.97 1.77 6.85
C MET A 207 -9.17 2.59 6.38
N ALA A 208 -9.85 3.32 7.27
CA ALA A 208 -10.99 4.17 6.92
C ALA A 208 -10.62 5.26 5.90
N LYS A 209 -9.49 5.95 6.13
CA LYS A 209 -8.97 6.96 5.20
C LYS A 209 -8.65 6.36 3.82
N ARG A 210 -7.98 5.21 3.78
CA ARG A 210 -7.69 4.53 2.50
C ARG A 210 -8.94 4.07 1.79
N ALA A 211 -9.94 3.57 2.52
CA ALA A 211 -11.22 3.18 1.92
C ALA A 211 -11.95 4.40 1.33
N GLU A 212 -11.88 5.55 1.98
CA GLU A 212 -12.41 6.82 1.44
C GLU A 212 -11.64 7.29 0.21
N GLU A 213 -10.31 7.29 0.23
CA GLU A 213 -9.47 7.63 -0.92
C GLU A 213 -9.74 6.70 -2.10
N LYS A 214 -9.87 5.38 -1.86
CA LYS A 214 -10.19 4.40 -2.89
C LYS A 214 -11.56 4.68 -3.50
N ARG A 215 -12.59 4.94 -2.68
CA ARG A 215 -13.93 5.34 -3.18
C ARG A 215 -13.86 6.63 -4.01
N ARG A 216 -13.05 7.60 -3.59
CA ARG A 216 -12.85 8.85 -4.32
C ARG A 216 -12.13 8.62 -5.66
N GLN A 217 -11.13 7.73 -5.68
CA GLN A 217 -10.42 7.34 -6.91
C GLN A 217 -11.31 6.53 -7.86
N GLU A 218 -12.12 5.61 -7.36
CA GLU A 218 -13.09 4.85 -8.17
C GLU A 218 -14.10 5.78 -8.83
N ALA A 219 -14.63 6.77 -8.09
CA ALA A 219 -15.52 7.80 -8.64
C ALA A 219 -14.84 8.69 -9.70
N LEU A 220 -13.52 8.89 -9.62
CA LEU A 220 -12.72 9.59 -10.64
C LEU A 220 -12.38 8.66 -11.82
N GLY A 221 -12.21 7.36 -11.57
CA GLY A 221 -11.87 6.32 -12.55
C GLY A 221 -12.98 6.04 -13.54
N GLU A 222 -14.26 6.12 -13.12
CA GLU A 222 -15.41 6.10 -14.04
C GLU A 222 -15.35 7.25 -15.07
N GLY A 223 -14.74 8.38 -14.71
CA GLY A 223 -14.43 9.46 -15.66
C GLY A 223 -13.27 9.14 -16.62
N SER A 224 -12.29 8.34 -16.18
CA SER A 224 -11.13 7.89 -16.97
C SER A 224 -11.49 6.78 -17.97
N GLU A 225 -12.46 5.90 -17.69
CA GLU A 225 -12.97 4.93 -18.68
C GLU A 225 -13.58 5.64 -19.91
N ASN A 226 -14.32 6.73 -19.68
CA ASN A 226 -14.81 7.60 -20.77
C ASN A 226 -13.66 8.24 -21.58
N PHE A 227 -12.53 8.54 -20.93
CA PHE A 227 -11.35 9.10 -21.58
C PHE A 227 -10.53 8.05 -22.37
N GLY A 228 -10.46 6.80 -21.88
CA GLY A 228 -9.91 5.67 -22.64
C GLY A 228 -10.67 5.44 -23.95
N ALA A 229 -12.00 5.49 -23.90
CA ALA A 229 -12.86 5.42 -25.09
C ALA A 229 -12.59 6.58 -26.07
N MET A 230 -12.30 7.79 -25.57
CA MET A 230 -11.90 8.93 -26.40
C MET A 230 -10.53 8.72 -27.08
N GLN A 231 -9.53 8.17 -26.38
CA GLN A 231 -8.22 7.85 -26.99
C GLN A 231 -8.32 6.78 -28.09
N GLU A 232 -9.23 5.82 -27.94
CA GLU A 232 -9.46 4.79 -28.94
C GLU A 232 -10.11 5.39 -30.20
N ARG A 233 -11.10 6.28 -30.02
CA ARG A 233 -11.67 7.10 -31.11
C ARG A 233 -10.59 7.95 -31.81
N ILE A 234 -9.68 8.60 -31.06
CA ILE A 234 -8.54 9.35 -31.63
C ILE A 234 -7.71 8.46 -32.57
N ARG A 235 -7.35 7.25 -32.14
CA ARG A 235 -6.55 6.34 -32.95
C ARG A 235 -7.30 5.85 -34.19
N GLU A 236 -8.58 5.53 -34.05
CA GLU A 236 -9.40 5.07 -35.17
C GLU A 236 -9.54 6.16 -36.25
N LEU A 237 -9.84 7.40 -35.85
CA LEU A 237 -9.92 8.55 -36.76
C LEU A 237 -8.56 8.82 -37.43
N PHE A 238 -7.47 8.78 -36.66
CA PHE A 238 -6.11 8.93 -37.21
C PHE A 238 -5.77 7.84 -38.24
N SER A 239 -6.31 6.64 -38.08
CA SER A 239 -6.13 5.52 -39.02
C SER A 239 -6.97 5.65 -40.29
N ARG A 240 -7.98 6.52 -40.32
CA ARG A 240 -8.84 6.81 -41.48
C ARG A 240 -8.33 7.95 -42.35
N LEU A 241 -7.63 8.92 -41.76
CA LEU A 241 -7.03 10.06 -42.46
C LEU A 241 -6.18 9.61 -43.67
N SER A 242 -6.21 10.36 -44.78
CA SER A 242 -5.36 10.04 -45.94
C SER A 242 -3.86 10.12 -45.61
N GLU A 243 -3.04 9.31 -46.30
CA GLU A 243 -1.59 9.20 -46.04
C GLU A 243 -0.85 10.54 -46.24
N ARG A 244 -1.39 11.39 -47.12
CA ARG A 244 -0.94 12.78 -47.33
C ARG A 244 -1.12 13.66 -46.10
N LEU A 245 -2.24 13.51 -45.39
CA LEU A 245 -2.55 14.28 -44.17
C LEU A 245 -1.78 13.73 -42.96
N ARG A 246 -1.55 12.42 -42.86
CA ARG A 246 -0.75 11.82 -41.77
C ARG A 246 0.73 12.23 -41.80
N ARG A 247 1.28 12.53 -42.99
CA ARG A 247 2.68 12.92 -43.18
C ARG A 247 2.92 14.43 -43.13
N ALA A 248 1.89 15.24 -43.32
CA ALA A 248 1.97 16.68 -43.14
C ALA A 248 2.02 16.97 -41.63
N GLY A 249 3.22 17.00 -41.06
CA GLY A 249 3.40 17.38 -39.66
C GLY A 249 2.78 18.74 -39.34
N TRP A 250 2.45 18.95 -38.07
CA TRP A 250 1.93 20.21 -37.54
C TRP A 250 3.01 21.31 -37.67
N GLY A 251 2.96 22.03 -38.79
CA GLY A 251 3.76 23.23 -39.04
C GLY A 251 3.08 24.49 -38.55
#